data_AF-A0A3D6C6H7-F1
#
_entry.id   AF-A0A3D6C6H7-F1
#
_cell.length_a   1.000
_cell.length_b   1.000
_cell.length_c   1.000
_cell.angle_alpha   90.00
_cell.angle_beta   90.00
_cell.angle_gamma   90.00
#
_symmetry.space_group_name_H-M   'P 1'
#
loop_
_entity.id
_entity.type
_entity.pdbx_description
1 polymer ?
#
loop_
_entity_poly.entity_id
_entity_poly.type
_entity_poly.pdbx_seq_one_letter_code
_entity_poly.pdbx_strand_id
1 'polypeptide(L)'
;MMTGKEYEDSLRKLNLNVYLFGERIDNVVDHPIIRPSMNSVAMTYDMAHAPEHKEVMTAVSHLTGDTINRFCHIHQNTDDLVKKTDMGRLLGSVTGSCFQRCVGMDALNALSMTTFDIDQKYGTSYNQRFLTYLSHVQKQDLTCDGAMTDPKGDRGLRPHQQPDPDMYLRLVEKTGEGIVVRGAKAHQTGAVNSHEIIVMPTIAMSEKD
;
A
#
# COMPACT_ATOMS: atom_id res chain seq x y z
N MET A 1 12.02 -6.04 -12.16
CA MET A 1 11.66 -4.70 -11.63
C MET A 1 11.22 -3.85 -12.80
N MET A 2 10.14 -3.11 -12.65
CA MET A 2 9.59 -2.23 -13.69
C MET A 2 10.41 -0.95 -13.78
N THR A 3 10.46 -0.33 -14.96
CA THR A 3 10.80 1.07 -15.17
C THR A 3 9.59 1.97 -14.84
N GLY A 4 9.81 3.28 -14.68
CA GLY A 4 8.72 4.24 -14.49
C GLY A 4 7.70 4.21 -15.64
N LYS A 5 8.18 3.99 -16.87
CA LYS A 5 7.31 3.82 -18.04
C LYS A 5 6.46 2.56 -17.98
N GLU A 6 7.05 1.42 -17.60
CA GLU A 6 6.31 0.17 -17.43
C GLU A 6 5.28 0.26 -16.30
N TYR A 7 5.57 1.00 -15.23
CA TYR A 7 4.62 1.36 -14.18
C TYR A 7 3.45 2.21 -14.70
N GLU A 8 3.70 3.25 -15.49
CA GLU A 8 2.60 4.02 -16.09
C GLU A 8 1.73 3.14 -17.01
N ASP A 9 2.37 2.28 -17.80
CA ASP A 9 1.67 1.39 -18.73
C ASP A 9 0.92 0.26 -18.02
N SER A 10 1.35 -0.17 -16.83
CA SER A 10 0.59 -1.12 -16.01
C SER A 10 -0.68 -0.49 -15.44
N LEU A 11 -0.63 0.77 -14.99
CA LEU A 11 -1.80 1.47 -14.45
C LEU A 11 -2.90 1.67 -15.49
N ARG A 12 -2.55 1.86 -16.77
CA ARG A 12 -3.52 1.96 -17.87
C ARG A 12 -4.38 0.71 -18.06
N LYS A 13 -3.91 -0.44 -17.55
CA LYS A 13 -4.62 -1.72 -17.62
C LYS A 13 -5.62 -1.89 -16.47
N LEU A 14 -5.60 -1.00 -15.48
CA LEU A 14 -6.52 -1.03 -14.35
C LEU A 14 -7.88 -0.41 -14.74
N ASN A 15 -8.95 -1.03 -14.29
CA ASN A 15 -10.31 -0.52 -14.46
C ASN A 15 -10.77 0.20 -13.19
N LEU A 16 -10.22 1.40 -12.96
CA LEU A 16 -10.52 2.19 -11.77
C LEU A 16 -11.84 2.96 -11.91
N ASN A 17 -12.58 3.06 -10.80
CA ASN A 17 -13.77 3.91 -10.70
C ASN A 17 -13.40 5.20 -9.99
N VAL A 18 -12.91 6.19 -10.74
CA VAL A 18 -12.46 7.49 -10.21
C VAL A 18 -13.43 8.59 -10.61
N TYR A 19 -13.79 9.43 -9.65
CA TYR A 19 -14.64 10.60 -9.86
C TYR A 19 -13.92 11.87 -9.42
N LEU A 20 -13.94 12.90 -10.26
CA LEU A 20 -13.37 14.21 -9.99
C LEU A 20 -14.30 15.29 -10.53
N PHE A 21 -14.60 16.31 -9.73
CA PHE A 21 -15.53 17.39 -10.07
C PHE A 21 -16.92 16.93 -10.59
N GLY A 22 -17.40 15.79 -10.08
CA GLY A 22 -18.70 15.24 -10.46
C GLY A 22 -18.68 14.35 -11.72
N GLU A 23 -17.53 14.21 -12.38
CA GLU A 23 -17.38 13.39 -13.59
C GLU A 23 -16.54 12.15 -13.33
N ARG A 24 -16.86 11.05 -14.02
CA ARG A 24 -16.02 9.85 -14.03
C ARG A 24 -14.82 10.09 -14.92
N ILE A 25 -13.63 9.77 -14.41
CA ILE A 25 -12.37 9.83 -15.16
C ILE A 25 -12.10 8.48 -15.79
N ASP A 26 -12.11 8.42 -17.13
CA ASP A 26 -11.88 7.17 -17.88
C ASP A 26 -10.41 6.74 -17.86
N ASN A 27 -9.48 7.70 -17.82
CA ASN A 27 -8.05 7.45 -17.81
C ASN A 27 -7.35 8.36 -16.80
N VAL A 28 -6.99 7.78 -15.65
CA VAL A 28 -6.29 8.49 -14.58
C VAL A 28 -4.85 8.85 -14.95
N VAL A 29 -4.23 8.12 -15.89
CA VAL A 29 -2.79 8.25 -16.19
C VAL A 29 -2.49 9.52 -16.97
N ASP A 30 -3.37 9.93 -17.87
CA ASP A 30 -3.16 11.15 -18.67
C ASP A 30 -3.91 12.36 -18.12
N HIS A 31 -4.67 12.21 -17.04
CA HIS A 31 -5.43 13.31 -16.47
C HIS A 31 -4.49 14.36 -15.86
N PRO A 32 -4.54 15.64 -16.29
CA PRO A 32 -3.53 16.64 -15.95
C PRO A 32 -3.41 16.96 -14.46
N ILE A 33 -4.49 16.78 -13.68
CA ILE A 33 -4.46 16.96 -12.22
C ILE A 33 -3.80 15.77 -11.52
N ILE A 34 -3.95 14.56 -12.07
CA ILE A 34 -3.47 13.32 -11.43
C ILE A 34 -2.02 13.06 -11.84
N ARG A 35 -1.67 13.34 -13.10
CA ARG A 35 -0.37 13.06 -13.71
C ARG A 35 0.85 13.45 -12.85
N PRO A 36 0.91 14.64 -12.20
CA PRO A 36 2.08 15.01 -11.39
C PRO A 36 2.34 14.03 -10.23
N SER A 37 1.28 13.51 -9.62
CA SER A 37 1.40 12.53 -8.53
C SER A 37 1.95 11.19 -9.04
N MET A 38 1.56 10.75 -10.24
CA MET A 38 2.11 9.55 -10.86
C MET A 38 3.58 9.70 -11.24
N ASN A 39 3.99 10.87 -11.74
CA ASN A 39 5.39 11.13 -12.04
C ASN A 39 6.27 10.94 -10.78
N SER A 40 5.78 11.35 -9.60
CA SER A 40 6.51 11.13 -8.33
C SER A 40 6.65 9.64 -7.97
N VAL A 41 5.66 8.80 -8.30
CA VAL A 41 5.74 7.34 -8.09
C VAL A 41 6.65 6.70 -9.14
N ALA A 42 6.57 7.12 -10.40
CA ALA A 42 7.43 6.63 -11.49
C ALA A 42 8.92 6.82 -11.16
N MET A 43 9.28 7.92 -10.51
CA MET A 43 10.66 8.13 -10.01
C MET A 43 11.15 7.05 -9.05
N THR A 44 10.25 6.40 -8.29
CA THR A 44 10.62 5.28 -7.39
C THR A 44 11.05 4.03 -8.15
N TYR A 45 10.58 3.89 -9.38
CA TYR A 45 10.97 2.81 -10.30
C TYR A 45 12.25 3.20 -11.03
N ASP A 46 12.31 4.39 -11.63
CA ASP A 46 13.47 4.83 -12.40
C ASP A 46 14.75 4.91 -11.55
N MET A 47 14.65 5.39 -10.31
CA MET A 47 15.79 5.44 -9.39
C MET A 47 16.31 4.06 -8.99
N ALA A 48 15.49 3.00 -9.08
CA ALA A 48 15.95 1.62 -8.83
C ALA A 48 16.83 1.07 -9.96
N HIS A 49 16.80 1.68 -11.15
CA HIS A 49 17.67 1.34 -12.28
C HIS A 49 18.94 2.19 -12.36
N ALA A 50 19.02 3.29 -11.60
CA ALA A 50 20.21 4.14 -11.54
C ALA A 50 21.34 3.41 -10.79
N PRO A 51 22.48 3.07 -11.44
CA PRO A 51 23.55 2.29 -10.83
C PRO A 51 24.09 2.87 -9.52
N GLU A 52 24.19 4.20 -9.44
CA GLU A 52 24.64 4.96 -8.27
C GLU A 52 23.67 4.90 -7.08
N HIS A 53 22.41 4.49 -7.30
CA HIS A 53 21.38 4.39 -6.27
C HIS A 53 20.97 2.96 -5.96
N LYS A 54 21.56 1.97 -6.66
CA LYS A 54 21.19 0.56 -6.55
C LYS A 54 21.14 0.05 -5.11
N GLU A 55 22.13 0.37 -4.29
CA GLU A 55 22.19 -0.09 -2.89
C GLU A 55 21.02 0.44 -2.04
N VAL A 56 20.63 1.69 -2.28
CA VAL A 56 19.57 2.37 -1.52
C VAL A 56 18.19 2.02 -2.08
N MET A 57 18.04 1.88 -3.39
CA MET A 57 16.74 1.71 -4.05
C MET A 57 16.33 0.24 -4.23
N THR A 58 17.24 -0.71 -4.07
CA THR A 58 16.97 -2.14 -4.22
C THR A 58 17.39 -2.93 -2.98
N ALA A 59 16.83 -4.12 -2.80
CA ALA A 59 17.17 -5.07 -1.75
C ALA A 59 17.10 -6.51 -2.28
N VAL A 60 17.67 -7.47 -1.54
CA VAL A 60 17.49 -8.91 -1.83
C VAL A 60 16.30 -9.41 -1.02
N SER A 61 15.31 -10.00 -1.70
CA SER A 61 14.15 -10.58 -1.03
C SER A 61 14.56 -11.74 -0.13
N HIS A 62 14.18 -11.67 1.15
CA HIS A 62 14.34 -12.80 2.08
C HIS A 62 13.44 -14.00 1.72
N LEU A 63 12.46 -13.84 0.84
CA LEU A 63 11.55 -14.91 0.41
C LEU A 63 12.06 -15.63 -0.83
N THR A 64 12.57 -14.90 -1.82
CA THR A 64 12.91 -15.48 -3.13
C THR A 64 14.40 -15.44 -3.47
N GLY A 65 15.18 -14.62 -2.77
CA GLY A 65 16.58 -14.34 -3.13
C GLY A 65 16.75 -13.40 -4.33
N ASP A 66 15.66 -12.96 -4.96
CA ASP A 66 15.72 -12.04 -6.10
C ASP A 66 16.04 -10.61 -5.65
N THR A 67 16.64 -9.84 -6.55
CA THR A 67 16.73 -8.37 -6.38
C THR A 67 15.36 -7.74 -6.64
N ILE A 68 14.86 -7.00 -5.66
CA ILE A 68 13.56 -6.34 -5.66
C ILE A 68 13.71 -4.84 -5.37
N ASN A 69 12.68 -4.06 -5.72
CA ASN A 69 12.60 -2.67 -5.31
C ASN A 69 12.49 -2.60 -3.78
N ARG A 70 13.25 -1.71 -3.12
CA ARG A 70 13.28 -1.62 -1.65
C ARG A 70 11.91 -1.27 -1.05
N PHE A 71 11.02 -0.62 -1.79
CA PHE A 71 9.63 -0.40 -1.36
C PHE A 71 8.82 -1.69 -1.16
N CYS A 72 9.24 -2.81 -1.73
CA CYS A 72 8.59 -4.13 -1.56
C CYS A 72 9.33 -5.02 -0.55
N HIS A 73 10.35 -4.50 0.14
CA HIS A 73 11.21 -5.26 1.04
C HIS A 73 10.67 -5.29 2.47
N ILE A 74 10.80 -6.45 3.12
CA ILE A 74 10.62 -6.57 4.58
C ILE A 74 11.98 -6.41 5.22
N HIS A 75 12.12 -5.46 6.12
CA HIS A 75 13.40 -5.12 6.76
C HIS A 75 13.93 -6.32 7.56
N GLN A 76 15.17 -6.74 7.29
CA GLN A 76 15.80 -7.90 7.92
C GLN A 76 16.75 -7.52 9.06
N ASN A 77 17.12 -6.24 9.14
CA ASN A 77 18.06 -5.70 10.12
C ASN A 77 17.91 -4.17 10.23
N THR A 78 18.71 -3.55 11.11
CA THR A 78 18.70 -2.10 11.32
C THR A 78 19.26 -1.31 10.14
N ASP A 79 20.18 -1.88 9.36
CA ASP A 79 20.72 -1.25 8.14
C ASP A 79 19.62 -1.05 7.09
N ASP A 80 18.68 -2.00 6.95
CA ASP A 80 17.52 -1.84 6.08
C ASP A 80 16.62 -0.65 6.47
N LEU A 81 16.49 -0.36 7.77
CA LEU A 81 15.73 0.79 8.28
C LEU A 81 16.44 2.11 8.00
N VAL A 82 17.79 2.12 8.11
CA VAL A 82 18.61 3.27 7.72
C VAL A 82 18.47 3.53 6.22
N LYS A 83 18.59 2.49 5.39
CA LYS A 83 18.43 2.57 3.93
C LYS A 83 17.03 3.04 3.51
N LYS A 84 15.98 2.68 4.25
CA LYS A 84 14.64 3.27 4.06
C LYS A 84 14.65 4.79 4.23
N THR A 85 15.35 5.29 5.25
CA THR A 85 15.45 6.74 5.51
C THR A 85 16.24 7.44 4.43
N ASP A 86 17.37 6.88 4.01
CA ASP A 86 18.21 7.41 2.93
C ASP A 86 17.46 7.43 1.59
N MET A 87 16.74 6.35 1.28
CA MET A 87 15.85 6.25 0.12
C MET A 87 14.78 7.35 0.15
N GLY A 88 14.15 7.57 1.30
CA GLY A 88 13.15 8.63 1.47
C GLY A 88 13.72 10.02 1.24
N ARG A 89 14.93 10.30 1.73
CA ARG A 89 15.61 11.58 1.53
C ARG A 89 16.00 11.80 0.06
N LEU A 90 16.53 10.76 -0.59
CA LEU A 90 16.87 10.79 -2.02
C LEU A 90 15.63 11.10 -2.87
N LEU A 91 14.53 10.36 -2.66
CA LEU A 91 13.32 10.58 -3.44
C LEU A 91 12.68 11.94 -3.14
N GLY A 92 12.76 12.40 -1.89
CA GLY A 92 12.35 13.75 -1.52
C GLY A 92 13.12 14.85 -2.26
N SER A 93 14.44 14.71 -2.41
CA SER A 93 15.26 15.73 -3.09
C SER A 93 15.03 15.82 -4.59
N VAL A 94 14.68 14.71 -5.24
CA VAL A 94 14.47 14.67 -6.70
C VAL A 94 13.02 14.92 -7.11
N THR A 95 12.05 14.64 -6.23
CA THR A 95 10.62 14.87 -6.53
C THR A 95 10.09 16.17 -5.96
N GLY A 96 10.64 16.67 -4.84
CA GLY A 96 10.08 17.81 -4.11
C GLY A 96 8.63 17.60 -3.64
N SER A 97 8.18 16.33 -3.53
CA SER A 97 6.78 15.97 -3.30
C SER A 97 6.64 14.63 -2.56
N CYS A 98 5.41 14.18 -2.32
CA CYS A 98 5.12 12.84 -1.85
C CYS A 98 5.17 11.84 -3.01
N PHE A 99 6.10 10.88 -2.92
CA PHE A 99 6.25 9.76 -3.86
C PHE A 99 5.43 8.51 -3.50
N GLN A 100 4.55 8.62 -2.49
CA GLN A 100 3.43 7.74 -2.13
C GLN A 100 3.75 6.29 -1.71
N ARG A 101 4.74 5.62 -2.29
CA ARG A 101 5.00 4.18 -2.13
C ARG A 101 5.45 3.75 -0.72
N CYS A 102 5.79 4.71 0.15
CA CYS A 102 6.19 4.45 1.53
C CYS A 102 5.07 3.82 2.38
N VAL A 103 3.80 4.18 2.16
CA VAL A 103 2.69 3.63 2.97
C VAL A 103 2.48 2.14 2.71
N GLY A 104 2.67 1.69 1.47
CA GLY A 104 2.63 0.27 1.11
C GLY A 104 3.75 -0.53 1.75
N MET A 105 5.00 -0.03 1.69
CA MET A 105 6.16 -0.64 2.34
C MET A 105 5.93 -0.81 3.85
N ASP A 106 5.41 0.23 4.51
CA ASP A 106 5.20 0.23 5.96
C ASP A 106 4.04 -0.70 6.35
N ALA A 107 2.98 -0.76 5.54
CA ALA A 107 1.91 -1.73 5.70
C ALA A 107 2.41 -3.18 5.57
N LEU A 108 3.24 -3.47 4.56
CA LEU A 108 3.80 -4.81 4.35
C LEU A 108 4.69 -5.24 5.54
N ASN A 109 5.54 -4.35 6.04
CA ASN A 109 6.37 -4.63 7.22
C ASN A 109 5.55 -4.81 8.50
N ALA A 110 4.47 -4.03 8.68
CA ALA A 110 3.58 -4.22 9.82
C ALA A 110 2.80 -5.54 9.74
N LEU A 111 2.33 -5.91 8.56
CA LEU A 111 1.59 -7.16 8.34
C LEU A 111 2.47 -8.40 8.50
N SER A 112 3.76 -8.35 8.12
CA SER A 112 4.66 -9.50 8.26
C SER A 112 4.77 -9.98 9.70
N MET A 113 4.92 -9.05 10.65
CA MET A 113 4.93 -9.37 12.08
C MET A 113 3.54 -9.66 12.64
N THR A 114 2.54 -8.83 12.29
CA THR A 114 1.21 -8.93 12.89
C THR A 114 0.51 -10.24 12.53
N THR A 115 0.59 -10.66 11.26
CA THR A 115 -0.02 -11.92 10.82
C THR A 115 0.64 -13.14 11.44
N PHE A 116 1.96 -13.10 11.65
CA PHE A 116 2.71 -14.16 12.32
C PHE A 116 2.26 -14.34 13.78
N ASP A 117 2.14 -13.23 14.52
CA ASP A 117 1.70 -13.26 15.92
C ASP A 117 0.24 -13.72 16.06
N ILE A 118 -0.64 -13.31 15.12
CA ILE A 118 -2.04 -13.77 15.09
C ILE A 118 -2.09 -15.29 14.87
N ASP A 119 -1.32 -15.81 13.91
CA ASP A 119 -1.29 -17.25 13.64
C ASP A 119 -0.75 -18.05 14.84
N GLN A 120 0.29 -17.58 15.51
CA GLN A 120 0.80 -18.23 16.74
C GLN A 120 -0.24 -18.29 17.86
N LYS A 121 -1.04 -17.25 18.03
CA LYS A 121 -2.04 -17.18 19.10
C LYS A 121 -3.32 -17.95 18.79
N TYR A 122 -3.80 -17.87 17.54
CA TYR A 122 -5.14 -18.33 17.16
C TYR A 122 -5.14 -19.55 16.24
N GLY A 123 -3.98 -20.06 15.84
CA GLY A 123 -3.87 -21.21 14.93
C GLY A 123 -4.44 -20.93 13.54
N THR A 124 -4.43 -19.67 13.11
CA THR A 124 -4.89 -19.24 11.78
C THR A 124 -3.80 -19.44 10.72
N SER A 125 -4.08 -19.01 9.49
CA SER A 125 -3.16 -19.12 8.34
C SER A 125 -2.96 -17.78 7.63
N TYR A 126 -3.09 -16.66 8.35
CA TYR A 126 -2.98 -15.32 7.76
C TYR A 126 -1.56 -15.01 7.31
N ASN A 127 -0.55 -15.47 8.03
CA ASN A 127 0.85 -15.25 7.65
C ASN A 127 1.18 -15.95 6.33
N GLN A 128 0.71 -17.19 6.14
CA GLN A 128 0.91 -17.90 4.88
C GLN A 128 0.26 -17.17 3.69
N ARG A 129 -0.96 -16.64 3.88
CA ARG A 129 -1.66 -15.83 2.86
C ARG A 129 -0.90 -14.53 2.57
N PHE A 130 -0.41 -13.87 3.62
CA PHE A 130 0.41 -12.67 3.49
C PHE A 130 1.71 -12.94 2.73
N LEU A 131 2.43 -14.03 3.03
CA LEU A 131 3.66 -14.39 2.32
C LEU A 131 3.41 -14.67 0.83
N THR A 132 2.29 -15.31 0.50
CA THR A 132 1.87 -15.50 -0.90
C THR A 132 1.61 -14.15 -1.59
N TYR A 133 0.88 -13.24 -0.93
CA TYR A 133 0.63 -11.89 -1.45
C TYR A 133 1.92 -11.07 -1.59
N LEU A 134 2.81 -11.10 -0.59
CA LEU A 134 4.09 -10.41 -0.61
C LEU A 134 4.98 -10.91 -1.75
N SER A 135 5.03 -12.23 -2.00
CA SER A 135 5.75 -12.80 -3.13
C SER A 135 5.20 -12.28 -4.47
N HIS A 136 3.87 -12.15 -4.60
CA HIS A 136 3.24 -11.55 -5.79
C HIS A 136 3.66 -10.08 -5.97
N VAL A 137 3.55 -9.26 -4.91
CA VAL A 137 3.94 -7.84 -4.92
C VAL A 137 5.42 -7.67 -5.27
N GLN A 138 6.30 -8.47 -4.68
CA GLN A 138 7.73 -8.43 -4.95
C GLN A 138 8.07 -8.83 -6.39
N LYS A 139 7.49 -9.94 -6.87
CA LYS A 139 7.75 -10.46 -8.22
C LYS A 139 7.25 -9.54 -9.32
N GLN A 140 6.10 -8.89 -9.10
CA GLN A 140 5.49 -7.97 -10.07
C GLN A 140 5.89 -6.51 -9.84
N ASP A 141 6.68 -6.21 -8.81
CA ASP A 141 7.14 -4.86 -8.46
C ASP A 141 5.99 -3.86 -8.25
N LEU A 142 4.93 -4.29 -7.56
CA LEU A 142 3.71 -3.49 -7.43
C LEU A 142 3.87 -2.31 -6.48
N THR A 143 3.16 -1.23 -6.80
CA THR A 143 2.86 -0.13 -5.86
C THR A 143 1.57 -0.48 -5.11
N CYS A 144 1.62 -0.45 -3.78
CA CYS A 144 0.49 -0.73 -2.90
C CYS A 144 0.11 0.50 -2.08
N ASP A 145 -1.18 0.79 -1.99
CA ASP A 145 -1.75 1.78 -1.08
C ASP A 145 -1.97 1.17 0.32
N GLY A 146 -1.68 1.95 1.36
CA GLY A 146 -1.86 1.57 2.76
C GLY A 146 -3.12 2.21 3.33
N ALA A 147 -4.26 1.54 3.19
CA ALA A 147 -5.57 2.10 3.50
C ALA A 147 -6.02 1.87 4.95
N MET A 148 -5.54 2.74 5.84
CA MET A 148 -5.82 2.65 7.27
C MET A 148 -6.96 3.56 7.73
N THR A 149 -6.89 4.87 7.47
CA THR A 149 -7.78 5.86 8.10
C THR A 149 -9.22 5.82 7.57
N ASP A 150 -10.17 5.51 8.43
CA ASP A 150 -11.62 5.63 8.16
C ASP A 150 -12.09 7.11 8.24
N PRO A 151 -13.30 7.45 7.72
CA PRO A 151 -13.94 8.75 7.95
C PRO A 151 -14.16 9.08 9.44
N LYS A 152 -14.44 8.06 10.26
CA LYS A 152 -14.57 8.08 11.74
C LYS A 152 -15.83 8.72 12.33
N GLY A 153 -16.65 9.46 11.58
CA GLY A 153 -17.88 10.05 12.14
C GLY A 153 -17.63 10.96 13.35
N ASP A 154 -18.35 10.73 14.45
CA ASP A 154 -18.11 11.42 15.72
C ASP A 154 -16.84 10.87 16.39
N ARG A 155 -15.84 11.73 16.61
CA ARG A 155 -14.54 11.33 17.17
C ARG A 155 -14.61 10.97 18.66
N GLY A 156 -15.69 11.33 19.36
CA GLY A 156 -15.94 10.94 20.74
C GLY A 156 -16.55 9.54 20.91
N LEU A 157 -16.97 8.90 19.81
CA LEU A 157 -17.64 7.60 19.82
C LEU A 157 -16.76 6.50 19.24
N ARG A 158 -16.86 5.30 19.81
CA ARG A 158 -16.23 4.08 19.25
C ARG A 158 -16.97 3.62 17.98
N PRO A 159 -16.35 2.79 17.13
CA PRO A 159 -16.98 2.27 15.91
C PRO A 159 -18.41 1.76 16.10
N HIS A 160 -18.65 0.88 17.08
CA HIS A 160 -20.00 0.32 17.34
C HIS A 160 -21.02 1.32 17.89
N GLN A 161 -20.57 2.50 18.31
CA GLN A 161 -21.41 3.56 18.87
C GLN A 161 -21.78 4.60 17.81
N GLN A 162 -21.19 4.53 16.61
CA GLN A 162 -21.51 5.47 15.54
C GLN A 162 -22.98 5.29 15.11
N PRO A 163 -23.75 6.38 14.93
CA PRO A 163 -25.10 6.31 14.41
C PRO A 163 -25.17 5.64 13.02
N ASP A 164 -24.15 5.88 12.19
CA ASP A 164 -23.91 5.16 10.95
C ASP A 164 -22.75 4.17 11.15
N PRO A 165 -23.00 2.84 11.11
CA PRO A 165 -21.97 1.84 11.33
C PRO A 165 -20.91 1.81 10.22
N ASP A 166 -21.15 2.46 9.08
CA ASP A 166 -20.23 2.48 7.94
C ASP A 166 -19.20 3.64 8.02
N MET A 167 -19.22 4.43 9.12
CA MET A 167 -18.17 5.40 9.45
C MET A 167 -16.80 4.77 9.69
N TYR A 168 -16.79 3.45 9.92
CA TYR A 168 -15.62 2.58 9.95
C TYR A 168 -15.86 1.42 8.99
N LEU A 169 -14.83 1.03 8.23
CA LEU A 169 -14.92 -0.14 7.37
C LEU A 169 -15.13 -1.40 8.22
N ARG A 170 -16.18 -2.15 7.90
CA ARG A 170 -16.59 -3.35 8.63
C ARG A 170 -16.95 -4.50 7.71
N LEU A 171 -16.92 -5.70 8.28
CA LEU A 171 -17.47 -6.89 7.65
C LEU A 171 -19.00 -6.84 7.71
N VAL A 172 -19.66 -7.08 6.58
CA VAL A 172 -21.14 -7.18 6.49
C VAL A 172 -21.62 -8.58 6.20
N GLU A 173 -20.78 -9.43 5.60
CA GLU A 173 -21.11 -10.81 5.28
C GLU A 173 -19.86 -11.70 5.25
N LYS A 174 -20.01 -12.96 5.65
CA LYS A 174 -19.02 -14.03 5.46
C LYS A 174 -19.64 -15.10 4.59
N THR A 175 -18.95 -15.49 3.52
CA THR A 175 -19.35 -16.56 2.62
C THR A 175 -18.31 -17.68 2.66
N GLY A 176 -18.58 -18.80 1.97
CA GLY A 176 -17.59 -19.85 1.80
C GLY A 176 -16.38 -19.43 0.96
N GLU A 177 -16.52 -18.37 0.15
CA GLU A 177 -15.48 -17.87 -0.77
C GLU A 177 -14.69 -16.70 -0.19
N GLY A 178 -15.23 -15.97 0.80
CA GLY A 178 -14.56 -14.80 1.36
C GLY A 178 -15.45 -13.96 2.27
N ILE A 179 -15.20 -12.65 2.26
CA ILE A 179 -15.90 -11.67 3.08
C ILE A 179 -16.40 -10.52 2.22
N VAL A 180 -17.56 -9.96 2.58
CA VAL A 180 -18.06 -8.71 2.03
C VAL A 180 -17.83 -7.61 3.07
N VAL A 181 -17.25 -6.50 2.65
CA VAL A 181 -16.94 -5.34 3.51
C VAL A 181 -17.68 -4.10 3.03
N ARG A 182 -17.98 -3.19 3.95
CA ARG A 182 -18.66 -1.92 3.68
C ARG A 182 -18.10 -0.81 4.54
N GLY A 183 -17.97 0.38 3.97
CA GLY A 183 -17.42 1.59 4.61
C GLY A 183 -16.56 2.37 3.62
N ALA A 184 -15.68 3.21 4.15
CA ALA A 184 -14.75 3.99 3.33
C ALA A 184 -13.40 4.18 4.03
N LYS A 185 -12.39 4.54 3.25
CA LYS A 185 -11.08 4.96 3.72
C LYS A 185 -10.78 6.35 3.17
N ALA A 186 -10.39 7.27 4.03
CA ALA A 186 -10.21 8.68 3.72
C ALA A 186 -8.72 9.06 3.64
N HIS A 187 -8.40 10.09 2.87
CA HIS A 187 -7.04 10.66 2.75
C HIS A 187 -6.00 9.66 2.20
N GLN A 188 -6.42 8.78 1.30
CA GLN A 188 -5.61 7.69 0.77
C GLN A 188 -4.60 8.17 -0.27
N THR A 189 -3.34 8.20 0.15
CA THR A 189 -2.23 8.78 -0.61
C THR A 189 -1.82 7.86 -1.73
N GLY A 190 -2.08 8.26 -2.98
CA GLY A 190 -1.72 7.46 -4.15
C GLY A 190 -2.64 6.28 -4.43
N ALA A 191 -3.86 6.25 -3.86
CA ALA A 191 -4.82 5.18 -4.11
C ALA A 191 -5.14 4.99 -5.61
N VAL A 192 -5.26 6.09 -6.36
CA VAL A 192 -5.51 6.06 -7.82
C VAL A 192 -4.24 5.76 -8.66
N ASN A 193 -3.08 5.68 -7.99
CA ASN A 193 -1.76 5.44 -8.58
C ASN A 193 -1.17 4.09 -8.11
N SER A 194 -1.97 3.25 -7.45
CA SER A 194 -1.55 1.98 -6.87
C SER A 194 -2.20 0.82 -7.61
N HIS A 195 -1.52 -0.33 -7.64
CA HIS A 195 -2.06 -1.56 -8.23
C HIS A 195 -2.96 -2.30 -7.24
N GLU A 196 -2.58 -2.24 -5.97
CA GLU A 196 -3.22 -2.96 -4.86
C GLU A 196 -3.53 -2.00 -3.71
N ILE A 197 -4.55 -2.32 -2.91
CA ILE A 197 -4.94 -1.57 -1.72
C ILE A 197 -4.94 -2.51 -0.51
N ILE A 198 -4.11 -2.20 0.48
CA ILE A 198 -3.99 -2.95 1.72
C ILE A 198 -4.84 -2.26 2.79
N VAL A 199 -5.99 -2.83 3.11
CA VAL A 199 -6.93 -2.26 4.09
C VAL A 199 -6.58 -2.70 5.51
N MET A 200 -6.51 -1.75 6.44
CA MET A 200 -6.22 -1.99 7.86
C MET A 200 -7.19 -1.23 8.79
N PRO A 201 -7.47 -1.73 10.01
CA PRO A 201 -8.23 -0.97 11.00
C PRO A 201 -7.43 0.23 11.51
N THR A 202 -8.11 1.36 11.78
CA THR A 202 -7.43 2.61 12.16
C THR A 202 -7.21 2.81 13.66
N ILE A 203 -7.80 1.98 14.52
CA ILE A 203 -7.69 2.05 15.99
C ILE A 203 -7.68 0.64 16.60
N ALA A 204 -7.30 0.55 17.88
CA ALA A 204 -7.49 -0.66 18.66
C ALA A 204 -8.99 -0.97 18.85
N MET A 205 -9.41 -2.12 18.33
CA MET A 205 -10.79 -2.59 18.41
C MET A 205 -11.07 -3.33 19.72
N SER A 206 -12.32 -3.25 20.19
CA SER A 206 -12.86 -4.07 21.27
C SER A 206 -13.78 -5.15 20.70
N GLU A 207 -14.19 -6.12 21.52
CA GLU A 207 -15.12 -7.19 21.08
C GLU A 207 -16.47 -6.66 20.56
N LYS A 208 -16.87 -5.44 20.96
CA LYS A 208 -18.11 -4.81 20.51
C LYS A 208 -17.98 -4.10 19.16
N ASP A 209 -16.76 -3.76 18.74
CA ASP A 209 -16.47 -3.05 17.48
C ASP A 209 -16.43 -4.03 16.30
#